data_AF-A0A957SAG6-F1
#
_entry.id   AF-A0A957SAG6-F1
#
_cell.length_a   1.000
_cell.length_b   1.000
_cell.length_c   1.000
_cell.angle_alpha   90.00
_cell.angle_beta   90.00
_cell.angle_gamma   90.00
#
_symmetry.space_group_name_H-M   'P 1'
#
loop_
_entity.id
_entity.type
_entity.pdbx_description
1 polymer ?
#
loop_
_entity_poly.entity_id
_entity_poly.type
_entity_poly.pdbx_seq_one_letter_code
_entity_poly.pdbx_strand_id
1 'polypeptide(L)'
;LGGRDREQIRAYATGTDSQWYAELGFTAHKLPVRWQDERDYDATAQLVAQARSALGSDAQLMVDCYMSWDADVTRQMAAHLAPYNLYWFEDVATPDQLAAQAALRADIRPVLLAGGEHEFTHFGFREIAQANALDIWQPDITWCGGITAGLRIVDLAQQVGAQVIPHRGGEVWGLHLIAATECVDLAEVLPGTRAAQPDPLWLNEPPVVDGVIIVPDTPGFGVVLNEDYV
;
A
#
# COMPACT_ATOMS: atom_id res chain seq x y z
N LEU A 1 0.67 21.20 -6.36
CA LEU A 1 1.61 20.17 -5.85
C LEU A 1 2.96 20.16 -6.57
N GLY A 2 3.34 21.21 -7.32
CA GLY A 2 4.63 21.26 -8.03
C GLY A 2 4.54 20.97 -9.53
N GLY A 3 3.49 20.30 -9.99
CA GLY A 3 3.26 19.97 -11.40
C GLY A 3 2.46 18.68 -11.52
N ARG A 4 2.25 18.19 -12.74
CA ARG A 4 1.75 16.84 -13.02
C ARG A 4 2.83 16.13 -13.84
N ASP A 5 3.57 15.25 -13.20
CA ASP A 5 4.66 14.50 -13.86
C ASP A 5 4.12 13.20 -14.49
N ARG A 6 2.94 12.75 -14.04
CA ARG A 6 2.30 11.51 -14.49
C ARG A 6 0.85 11.75 -14.90
N GLU A 7 0.49 11.26 -16.08
CA GLU A 7 -0.89 11.31 -16.57
C GLU A 7 -1.75 10.13 -16.11
N GLN A 8 -1.10 9.00 -15.90
CA GLN A 8 -1.70 7.76 -15.43
C GLN A 8 -0.82 7.18 -14.34
N ILE A 9 -1.43 6.43 -13.42
CA ILE A 9 -0.73 5.77 -12.32
C ILE A 9 -1.10 4.30 -12.33
N ARG A 10 -0.09 3.43 -12.23
CA ARG A 10 -0.33 1.99 -12.07
C ARG A 10 -0.96 1.71 -10.71
N ALA A 11 -1.97 0.86 -10.66
CA ALA A 11 -2.66 0.52 -9.41
C ALA A 11 -2.33 -0.91 -8.95
N TYR A 12 -2.47 -1.16 -7.64
CA TYR A 12 -2.50 -2.49 -7.05
C TYR A 12 -3.76 -2.67 -6.21
N ALA A 13 -4.31 -3.89 -6.23
CA ALA A 13 -5.49 -4.22 -5.46
C ALA A 13 -5.12 -4.74 -4.07
N THR A 14 -5.78 -4.24 -3.03
CA THR A 14 -5.73 -4.79 -1.67
C THR A 14 -7.03 -5.53 -1.37
N GLY A 15 -6.93 -6.80 -0.97
CA GLY A 15 -8.10 -7.62 -0.67
C GLY A 15 -7.85 -9.12 -0.82
N THR A 16 -8.90 -9.91 -1.02
CA THR A 16 -8.81 -11.38 -0.97
C THR A 16 -9.12 -12.10 -2.28
N ASP A 17 -9.74 -11.44 -3.27
CA ASP A 17 -10.15 -12.08 -4.53
C ASP A 17 -9.09 -11.91 -5.63
N SER A 18 -7.96 -12.61 -5.49
CA SER A 18 -6.83 -12.50 -6.44
C SER A 18 -7.21 -12.86 -7.88
N GLN A 19 -8.14 -13.79 -8.07
CA GLN A 19 -8.60 -14.16 -9.41
C GLN A 19 -9.36 -13.00 -10.06
N TRP A 20 -10.28 -12.36 -9.33
CA TRP A 20 -10.99 -11.20 -9.85
C TRP A 20 -10.05 -10.03 -10.11
N TYR A 21 -9.07 -9.79 -9.23
CA TYR A 21 -8.10 -8.73 -9.46
C TYR A 21 -7.24 -8.98 -10.71
N ALA A 22 -6.92 -10.24 -11.01
CA ALA A 22 -6.30 -10.59 -12.29
C ALA A 22 -7.23 -10.31 -13.49
N GLU A 23 -8.53 -10.63 -13.37
CA GLU A 23 -9.55 -10.31 -14.41
C GLU A 23 -9.71 -8.80 -14.64
N LEU A 24 -9.49 -7.97 -13.62
CA LEU A 24 -9.49 -6.50 -13.70
C LEU A 24 -8.19 -5.90 -14.25
N GLY A 25 -7.20 -6.74 -14.58
CA GLY A 25 -5.93 -6.32 -15.17
C GLY A 25 -4.86 -5.87 -14.17
N PHE A 26 -5.05 -6.10 -12.87
CA PHE A 26 -4.00 -5.78 -11.89
C PHE A 26 -2.77 -6.66 -12.08
N THR A 27 -1.59 -6.02 -12.06
CA THR A 27 -0.28 -6.68 -12.08
C THR A 27 0.42 -6.63 -10.71
N ALA A 28 -0.29 -6.13 -9.70
CA ALA A 28 0.16 -6.04 -8.33
C ALA A 28 -1.00 -6.25 -7.36
N HIS A 29 -0.77 -6.97 -6.26
CA HIS A 29 -1.82 -7.33 -5.33
C HIS A 29 -1.28 -7.54 -3.91
N LYS A 30 -1.95 -6.92 -2.92
CA LYS A 30 -1.67 -7.08 -1.50
C LYS A 30 -2.75 -7.92 -0.82
N LEU A 31 -2.32 -9.00 -0.16
CA LEU A 31 -3.19 -9.94 0.56
C LEU A 31 -3.25 -9.57 2.05
N PRO A 32 -4.44 -9.40 2.65
CA PRO A 32 -4.57 -9.24 4.09
C PRO A 32 -4.35 -10.60 4.77
N VAL A 33 -3.39 -10.65 5.69
CA VAL A 33 -3.04 -11.83 6.47
C VAL A 33 -2.96 -11.42 7.93
N ARG A 34 -3.59 -12.17 8.82
CA ARG A 34 -3.47 -11.97 10.26
C ARG A 34 -2.84 -13.20 10.86
N TRP A 35 -2.06 -13.02 11.91
CA TRP A 35 -1.49 -14.12 12.65
C TRP A 35 -2.34 -14.49 13.86
N GLN A 36 -2.59 -15.78 14.03
CA GLN A 36 -3.23 -16.38 15.20
C GLN A 36 -2.38 -17.53 15.76
N ASP A 37 -1.93 -18.45 14.89
CA ASP A 37 -1.09 -19.58 15.28
C ASP A 37 -0.29 -20.20 14.12
N GLU A 38 0.51 -21.23 14.42
CA GLU A 38 1.42 -21.90 13.49
C GLU A 38 0.79 -22.39 12.18
N ARG A 39 -0.52 -22.66 12.15
CA ARG A 39 -1.20 -23.09 10.94
C ARG A 39 -1.28 -21.98 9.89
N ASP A 40 -1.14 -20.72 10.31
CA ASP A 40 -1.20 -19.57 9.41
C ASP A 40 0.02 -19.50 8.50
N TYR A 41 1.17 -20.10 8.84
CA TYR A 41 2.31 -20.17 7.92
C TYR A 41 1.94 -20.89 6.62
N ASP A 42 1.40 -22.09 6.73
CA ASP A 42 0.99 -22.90 5.59
C ASP A 42 -0.22 -22.30 4.88
N ALA A 43 -1.20 -21.78 5.63
CA ALA A 43 -2.37 -21.13 5.05
C ALA A 43 -1.97 -19.90 4.23
N THR A 44 -1.05 -19.08 4.74
CA THR A 44 -0.54 -17.90 4.03
C THR A 44 0.23 -18.30 2.79
N ALA A 45 1.09 -19.32 2.87
CA ALA A 45 1.80 -19.84 1.71
C ALA A 45 0.84 -20.31 0.60
N GLN A 46 -0.26 -20.96 0.97
CA GLN A 46 -1.29 -21.38 0.01
C GLN A 46 -2.02 -20.18 -0.63
N LEU A 47 -2.37 -19.16 0.15
CA LEU A 47 -3.01 -17.94 -0.38
C LEU A 47 -2.08 -17.20 -1.36
N VAL A 48 -0.82 -17.02 -0.99
CA VAL A 48 0.18 -16.38 -1.85
C VAL A 48 0.42 -17.21 -3.12
N ALA A 49 0.48 -18.54 -3.02
CA ALA A 49 0.61 -19.41 -4.19
C ALA A 49 -0.57 -19.26 -5.16
N GLN A 50 -1.79 -19.15 -4.64
CA GLN A 50 -2.99 -18.92 -5.44
C GLN A 50 -2.93 -17.56 -6.13
N ALA A 51 -2.57 -16.49 -5.42
CA ALA A 51 -2.40 -15.17 -6.00
C ALA A 51 -1.32 -15.15 -7.10
N ARG A 52 -0.17 -15.81 -6.86
CA ARG A 52 0.92 -15.96 -7.84
C ARG A 52 0.47 -16.70 -9.09
N SER A 53 -0.33 -17.76 -8.93
CA SER A 53 -0.92 -18.51 -10.04
C SER A 53 -1.91 -17.67 -10.83
N ALA A 54 -2.75 -16.88 -10.15
CA ALA A 54 -3.77 -16.06 -10.78
C ALA A 54 -3.20 -14.84 -11.53
N LEU A 55 -2.27 -14.10 -10.93
CA LEU A 55 -1.72 -12.87 -11.52
C LEU A 55 -0.46 -13.12 -12.39
N GLY A 56 0.17 -14.28 -12.28
CA GLY A 56 1.36 -14.65 -13.04
C GLY A 56 2.68 -14.47 -12.30
N SER A 57 3.76 -15.01 -12.89
CA SER A 57 5.11 -15.07 -12.29
C SER A 57 5.69 -13.70 -11.98
N ASP A 58 5.35 -12.69 -12.79
CA ASP A 58 5.98 -11.38 -12.77
C ASP A 58 5.19 -10.36 -11.94
N ALA A 59 4.03 -10.76 -11.41
CA ALA A 59 3.20 -9.88 -10.59
C ALA A 59 3.92 -9.45 -9.30
N GLN A 60 3.69 -8.21 -8.86
CA GLN A 60 4.16 -7.79 -7.53
C GLN A 60 3.15 -8.25 -6.48
N LEU A 61 3.56 -9.13 -5.59
CA LEU A 61 2.71 -9.62 -4.51
C LEU A 61 3.20 -9.10 -3.17
N MET A 62 2.26 -8.73 -2.32
CA MET A 62 2.52 -8.14 -1.03
C MET A 62 1.64 -8.78 0.04
N VAL A 63 2.03 -8.69 1.30
CA VAL A 63 1.24 -9.15 2.44
C VAL A 63 1.07 -8.03 3.44
N ASP A 64 -0.18 -7.79 3.85
CA ASP A 64 -0.58 -6.84 4.89
C ASP A 64 -0.88 -7.58 6.18
N CYS A 65 -0.15 -7.23 7.24
CA CYS A 65 -0.20 -7.93 8.54
C CYS A 65 -1.04 -7.20 9.59
N TYR A 66 -1.33 -5.91 9.38
CA TYR A 66 -2.10 -5.03 10.27
C TYR A 66 -1.75 -5.19 11.74
N MET A 67 -0.46 -5.01 12.00
CA MET A 67 0.17 -4.98 13.32
C MET A 67 0.02 -6.28 14.12
N SER A 68 -0.34 -7.40 13.48
CA SER A 68 -0.63 -8.66 14.17
C SER A 68 0.56 -9.59 14.34
N TRP A 69 1.68 -9.34 13.65
CA TRP A 69 2.86 -10.19 13.74
C TRP A 69 3.83 -9.65 14.79
N ASP A 70 4.86 -10.44 15.07
CA ASP A 70 6.05 -10.03 15.81
C ASP A 70 7.30 -10.38 15.00
N ALA A 71 8.47 -10.15 15.60
CA ALA A 71 9.75 -10.40 14.94
C ALA A 71 9.97 -11.87 14.55
N ASP A 72 9.51 -12.82 15.37
CA ASP A 72 9.73 -14.24 15.10
C ASP A 72 8.76 -14.73 14.03
N VAL A 73 7.48 -14.35 14.12
CA VAL A 73 6.48 -14.63 13.07
C VAL A 73 6.93 -14.05 11.73
N THR A 74 7.43 -12.81 11.72
CA THR A 74 7.88 -12.15 10.49
C THR A 74 9.04 -12.91 9.83
N ARG A 75 10.04 -13.35 10.60
CA ARG A 75 11.16 -14.15 10.08
C ARG A 75 10.70 -15.50 9.53
N GLN A 76 9.80 -16.17 10.26
CA GLN A 76 9.26 -17.45 9.82
C GLN A 76 8.44 -17.30 8.54
N MET A 77 7.57 -16.29 8.46
CA MET A 77 6.83 -15.96 7.24
C MET A 77 7.76 -15.63 6.07
N ALA A 78 8.82 -14.85 6.29
CA ALA A 78 9.82 -14.58 5.25
C ALA A 78 10.41 -15.87 4.68
N ALA A 79 10.77 -16.82 5.54
CA ALA A 79 11.32 -18.11 5.13
C ALA A 79 10.30 -18.98 4.37
N HIS A 80 9.05 -19.07 4.87
CA HIS A 80 7.99 -19.87 4.24
C HIS A 80 7.55 -19.29 2.89
N LEU A 81 7.60 -17.96 2.75
CA LEU A 81 7.11 -17.26 1.56
C LEU A 81 8.23 -16.93 0.56
N ALA A 82 9.48 -17.26 0.86
CA ALA A 82 10.64 -17.03 0.00
C ALA A 82 10.44 -17.52 -1.46
N PRO A 83 9.81 -18.68 -1.74
CA PRO A 83 9.59 -19.15 -3.11
C PRO A 83 8.69 -18.24 -3.96
N TYR A 84 7.89 -17.37 -3.35
CA TYR A 84 6.88 -16.57 -4.05
C TYR A 84 7.34 -15.18 -4.45
N ASN A 85 8.58 -14.80 -4.10
CA ASN A 85 9.19 -13.51 -4.44
C ASN A 85 8.27 -12.33 -4.11
N LEU A 86 7.90 -12.21 -2.83
CA LEU A 86 7.07 -11.11 -2.35
C LEU A 86 7.86 -9.79 -2.39
N TYR A 87 7.15 -8.70 -2.69
CA TYR A 87 7.74 -7.37 -2.76
C TYR A 87 7.90 -6.74 -1.37
N TRP A 88 6.85 -6.77 -0.54
CA TRP A 88 6.93 -6.30 0.84
C TRP A 88 6.02 -7.06 1.81
N PHE A 89 6.36 -6.95 3.10
CA PHE A 89 5.46 -7.15 4.23
C PHE A 89 5.10 -5.81 4.83
N GLU A 90 3.82 -5.63 5.16
CA GLU A 90 3.26 -4.35 5.59
C GLU A 90 2.69 -4.43 6.99
N ASP A 91 2.97 -3.38 7.78
CA ASP A 91 2.49 -3.22 9.15
C ASP A 91 2.71 -4.52 9.95
N VAL A 92 3.92 -5.07 9.91
CA VAL A 92 4.24 -6.34 10.59
C VAL A 92 4.13 -6.23 12.12
N ALA A 93 4.36 -5.05 12.68
CA ALA A 93 4.28 -4.77 14.10
C ALA A 93 3.55 -3.45 14.35
N THR A 94 3.25 -3.13 15.60
CA THR A 94 2.62 -1.84 15.94
C THR A 94 3.56 -0.66 15.59
N PRO A 95 3.01 0.53 15.25
CA PRO A 95 3.79 1.71 14.90
C PRO A 95 4.84 2.11 15.94
N ASP A 96 4.55 1.86 17.22
CA ASP A 96 5.44 2.18 18.34
C ASP A 96 6.74 1.36 18.35
N GLN A 97 6.80 0.23 17.63
CA GLN A 97 7.91 -0.72 17.67
C GLN A 97 8.99 -0.44 16.63
N LEU A 98 9.35 0.82 16.39
CA LEU A 98 10.30 1.23 15.35
C LEU A 98 11.65 0.50 15.42
N ALA A 99 12.20 0.31 16.62
CA ALA A 99 13.48 -0.40 16.80
C ALA A 99 13.39 -1.89 16.43
N ALA A 100 12.26 -2.54 16.73
CA ALA A 100 12.05 -3.94 16.37
C ALA A 100 11.88 -4.09 14.85
N GLN A 101 11.12 -3.19 14.23
CA GLN A 101 10.96 -3.16 12.77
C GLN A 101 12.29 -2.89 12.05
N ALA A 102 13.09 -1.94 12.55
CA ALA A 102 14.43 -1.66 12.01
C ALA A 102 15.34 -2.90 12.03
N ALA A 103 15.31 -3.67 13.11
CA ALA A 103 16.09 -4.90 13.24
C ALA A 103 15.68 -5.99 12.24
N LEU A 104 14.42 -6.00 11.79
CA LEU A 104 13.90 -7.01 10.86
C LEU A 104 14.28 -6.75 9.39
N ARG A 105 14.55 -5.50 9.00
CA ARG A 105 14.78 -5.13 7.58
C ARG A 105 15.90 -5.91 6.89
N ALA A 106 16.95 -6.26 7.63
CA ALA A 106 18.05 -7.05 7.09
C ALA A 106 17.72 -8.56 7.05
N ASP A 107 16.99 -9.03 8.07
CA ASP A 107 16.67 -10.45 8.27
C ASP A 107 15.74 -11.01 7.20
N ILE A 108 14.85 -10.17 6.65
CA ILE A 108 13.80 -10.62 5.73
C ILE A 108 14.11 -10.35 4.25
N ARG A 109 15.30 -9.84 3.92
CA ARG A 109 15.67 -9.58 2.52
C ARG A 109 15.55 -10.85 1.67
N PRO A 110 15.09 -10.74 0.41
CA PRO A 110 14.90 -9.50 -0.36
C PRO A 110 13.59 -8.77 -0.11
N VAL A 111 12.67 -9.29 0.71
CA VAL A 111 11.38 -8.66 1.02
C VAL A 111 11.61 -7.33 1.74
N LEU A 112 10.84 -6.31 1.38
CA LEU A 112 10.87 -4.98 2.00
C LEU A 112 9.93 -4.89 3.21
N LEU A 113 10.21 -4.01 4.16
CA LEU A 113 9.23 -3.60 5.17
C LEU A 113 8.53 -2.32 4.76
N ALA A 114 7.20 -2.38 4.73
CA ALA A 114 6.32 -1.26 4.47
C ALA A 114 5.46 -0.96 5.71
N GLY A 115 5.02 0.28 5.85
CA GLY A 115 4.03 0.65 6.85
C GLY A 115 3.92 2.16 7.04
N GLY A 116 3.23 2.55 8.10
CA GLY A 116 3.07 3.96 8.49
C GLY A 116 1.72 4.57 8.12
N GLU A 117 0.72 3.76 7.73
CA GLU A 117 -0.66 4.26 7.59
C GLU A 117 -1.16 4.82 8.92
N HIS A 118 -0.78 4.18 10.04
CA HIS A 118 -1.08 4.56 11.41
C HIS A 118 -0.07 5.55 12.03
N GLU A 119 0.79 6.19 11.23
CA GLU A 119 1.72 7.22 11.69
C GLU A 119 1.26 8.62 11.27
N PHE A 120 1.49 9.61 12.13
CA PHE A 120 0.92 10.94 11.98
C PHE A 120 1.99 12.02 11.85
N THR A 121 1.77 12.91 10.89
CA THR A 121 2.60 14.08 10.59
C THR A 121 4.02 13.73 10.15
N HIS A 122 4.68 14.65 9.44
CA HIS A 122 6.11 14.54 9.13
C HIS A 122 7.03 14.37 10.36
N PHE A 123 6.57 14.62 11.59
CA PHE A 123 7.35 14.36 12.80
C PHE A 123 7.41 12.88 13.12
N GLY A 124 6.30 12.13 13.04
CA GLY A 124 6.29 10.68 13.22
C GLY A 124 7.13 9.97 12.17
N PHE A 125 6.98 10.36 10.90
CA PHE A 125 7.83 9.86 9.82
C PHE A 125 9.33 10.21 9.99
N ARG A 126 9.66 11.30 10.69
CA ARG A 126 11.06 11.59 11.06
C ARG A 126 11.58 10.60 12.09
N GLU A 127 10.76 10.15 13.03
CA GLU A 127 11.16 9.09 13.97
C GLU A 127 11.36 7.76 13.22
N ILE A 128 10.48 7.42 12.27
CA ILE A 128 10.66 6.27 11.37
C ILE A 128 12.01 6.37 10.63
N ALA A 129 12.34 7.54 10.09
CA ALA A 129 13.59 7.80 9.38
C ALA A 129 14.82 7.65 10.29
N GLN A 130 14.78 8.23 11.50
CA GLN A 130 15.86 8.16 12.47
C GLN A 130 16.11 6.73 12.97
N ALA A 131 15.04 5.97 13.19
CA ALA A 131 15.13 4.57 13.57
C ALA A 131 15.51 3.67 12.39
N ASN A 132 15.44 4.18 11.15
CA ASN A 132 15.62 3.39 9.93
C ASN A 132 14.66 2.18 9.91
N ALA A 133 13.40 2.39 10.31
CA ALA A 133 12.46 1.31 10.64
C ALA A 133 11.80 0.64 9.41
N LEU A 134 11.58 1.40 8.33
CA LEU A 134 10.83 0.95 7.16
C LEU A 134 11.58 1.27 5.85
N ASP A 135 11.41 0.42 4.84
CA ASP A 135 11.88 0.64 3.47
C ASP A 135 10.88 1.48 2.64
N ILE A 136 9.59 1.26 2.87
CA ILE A 136 8.47 1.91 2.18
C ILE A 136 7.57 2.60 3.21
N TRP A 137 7.28 3.87 3.00
CA TRP A 137 6.40 4.67 3.86
C TRP A 137 5.03 4.81 3.22
N GLN A 138 3.98 4.57 4.00
CA GLN A 138 2.61 4.48 3.49
C GLN A 138 1.67 5.44 4.22
N PRO A 139 1.93 6.75 4.22
CA PRO A 139 1.04 7.71 4.87
C PRO A 139 -0.36 7.65 4.24
N ASP A 140 -1.40 7.51 5.06
CA ASP A 140 -2.77 7.80 4.62
C ASP A 140 -2.95 9.33 4.61
N ILE A 141 -3.33 9.90 3.46
CA ILE A 141 -3.44 11.35 3.32
C ILE A 141 -4.59 11.94 4.14
N THR A 142 -5.63 11.16 4.39
CA THR A 142 -6.75 11.58 5.23
C THR A 142 -6.44 11.47 6.73
N TRP A 143 -5.37 10.76 7.12
CA TRP A 143 -5.00 10.55 8.53
C TRP A 143 -3.72 11.30 8.93
N CYS A 144 -2.67 11.27 8.11
CA CYS A 144 -1.32 11.74 8.49
C CYS A 144 -1.19 13.26 8.65
N GLY A 145 -2.26 14.03 8.45
CA GLY A 145 -2.27 15.50 8.51
C GLY A 145 -2.46 16.18 7.15
N GLY A 146 -2.99 15.47 6.17
CA GLY A 146 -3.35 16.01 4.86
C GLY A 146 -2.18 16.12 3.88
N ILE A 147 -2.50 16.60 2.67
CA ILE A 147 -1.55 16.81 1.58
C ILE A 147 -0.30 17.61 2.00
N THR A 148 -0.46 18.63 2.86
CA THR A 148 0.66 19.43 3.35
C THR A 148 1.65 18.61 4.17
N ALA A 149 1.15 17.69 5.01
CA ALA A 149 2.01 16.75 5.73
C ALA A 149 2.62 15.73 4.76
N GLY A 150 1.80 15.19 3.83
CA GLY A 150 2.24 14.26 2.79
C GLY A 150 3.43 14.77 1.98
N LEU A 151 3.41 16.02 1.52
CA LEU A 151 4.55 16.64 0.81
C LEU A 151 5.83 16.62 1.64
N ARG A 152 5.75 17.00 2.92
CA ARG A 152 6.91 17.00 3.83
C ARG A 152 7.42 15.59 4.10
N ILE A 153 6.52 14.60 4.15
CA ILE A 153 6.88 13.19 4.31
C ILE A 153 7.63 12.70 3.07
N VAL A 154 7.17 13.03 1.87
CA VAL A 154 7.86 12.72 0.61
C VAL A 154 9.24 13.36 0.55
N ASP A 155 9.36 14.65 0.88
CA ASP A 155 10.64 15.36 0.91
C ASP A 155 11.64 14.75 1.91
N LEU A 156 11.14 14.25 3.05
CA LEU A 156 11.94 13.57 4.05
C LEU A 156 12.37 12.17 3.57
N ALA A 157 11.47 11.40 2.95
CA ALA A 157 11.75 10.07 2.43
C ALA A 157 12.89 10.10 1.40
N GLN A 158 12.89 11.11 0.51
CA GLN A 158 13.96 11.31 -0.47
C GLN A 158 15.34 11.49 0.17
N GLN A 159 15.43 12.17 1.31
CA GLN A 159 16.71 12.43 2.00
C GLN A 159 17.33 11.16 2.58
N VAL A 160 16.51 10.17 2.92
CA VAL A 160 16.95 8.90 3.51
C VAL A 160 16.86 7.72 2.54
N GLY A 161 16.43 7.96 1.29
CA GLY A 161 16.28 6.94 0.26
C GLY A 161 15.13 5.96 0.50
N ALA A 162 14.13 6.34 1.30
CA ALA A 162 12.91 5.54 1.49
C ALA A 162 11.93 5.78 0.33
N GLN A 163 11.15 4.74 0.00
CA GLN A 163 10.05 4.86 -0.96
C GLN A 163 8.80 5.40 -0.28
N VAL A 164 7.92 6.07 -1.05
CA VAL A 164 6.59 6.46 -0.57
C VAL A 164 5.52 5.88 -1.47
N ILE A 165 4.60 5.13 -0.87
CA ILE A 165 3.43 4.50 -1.50
C ILE A 165 2.24 4.76 -0.56
N PRO A 166 1.49 5.86 -0.73
CA PRO A 166 0.43 6.23 0.22
C PRO A 166 -0.61 5.11 0.40
N HIS A 167 -1.01 4.85 1.65
CA HIS A 167 -2.16 3.99 1.94
C HIS A 167 -3.40 4.59 1.27
N ARG A 168 -4.18 3.74 0.61
CA ARG A 168 -5.34 4.13 -0.25
C ARG A 168 -4.97 5.21 -1.27
N GLY A 169 -3.73 5.17 -1.77
CA GLY A 169 -3.19 6.20 -2.66
C GLY A 169 -3.91 6.36 -4.00
N GLY A 170 -4.71 5.37 -4.42
CA GLY A 170 -5.57 5.45 -5.60
C GLY A 170 -6.84 6.26 -5.41
N GLU A 171 -7.24 6.52 -4.15
CA GLU A 171 -8.31 7.46 -3.87
C GLU A 171 -7.87 8.88 -4.21
N VAL A 172 -8.83 9.72 -4.54
CA VAL A 172 -8.56 11.07 -5.06
C VAL A 172 -7.73 11.95 -4.14
N TRP A 173 -7.78 11.68 -2.82
CA TRP A 173 -7.00 12.38 -1.80
C TRP A 173 -5.49 12.08 -1.90
N GLY A 174 -5.10 10.85 -2.27
CA GLY A 174 -3.71 10.43 -2.42
C GLY A 174 -3.20 10.49 -3.85
N LEU A 175 -4.09 10.30 -4.83
CA LEU A 175 -3.73 10.15 -6.24
C LEU A 175 -2.95 11.35 -6.77
N HIS A 176 -3.39 12.56 -6.43
CA HIS A 176 -2.74 13.80 -6.86
C HIS A 176 -1.36 14.01 -6.22
N LEU A 177 -1.10 13.43 -5.03
CA LEU A 177 0.24 13.44 -4.43
C LEU A 177 1.17 12.54 -5.24
N ILE A 178 0.72 11.33 -5.60
CA ILE A 178 1.51 10.40 -6.40
C ILE A 178 1.80 10.98 -7.79
N ALA A 179 0.83 11.65 -8.41
CA ALA A 179 0.96 12.23 -9.74
C ALA A 179 1.96 13.41 -9.84
N ALA A 180 2.24 14.06 -8.72
CA ALA A 180 2.94 15.34 -8.66
C ALA A 180 4.28 15.28 -7.91
N THR A 181 4.69 14.10 -7.43
CA THR A 181 5.87 13.94 -6.57
C THR A 181 6.63 12.65 -6.87
N GLU A 182 7.77 12.48 -6.19
CA GLU A 182 8.63 11.29 -6.28
C GLU A 182 8.10 10.05 -5.54
N CYS A 183 6.81 10.02 -5.17
CA CYS A 183 6.17 8.76 -4.77
C CYS A 183 6.39 7.70 -5.86
N VAL A 184 6.43 6.42 -5.49
CA VAL A 184 6.50 5.34 -6.47
C VAL A 184 5.25 5.36 -7.35
N ASP A 185 5.38 5.05 -8.63
CA ASP A 185 4.24 4.90 -9.57
C ASP A 185 3.46 3.61 -9.27
N LEU A 186 2.78 3.63 -8.12
CA LEU A 186 1.98 2.53 -7.61
C LEU A 186 0.94 3.07 -6.64
N ALA A 187 -0.34 3.00 -7.02
CA ALA A 187 -1.47 3.47 -6.22
C ALA A 187 -2.26 2.30 -5.61
N GLU A 188 -2.48 2.36 -4.31
CA GLU A 188 -3.33 1.38 -3.64
C GLU A 188 -4.81 1.64 -3.91
N VAL A 189 -5.54 0.59 -4.27
CA VAL A 189 -7.01 0.60 -4.29
C VAL A 189 -7.56 -0.60 -3.54
N LEU A 190 -8.78 -0.44 -3.00
CA LEU A 190 -9.54 -1.52 -2.38
C LEU A 190 -10.77 -1.79 -3.25
N PRO A 191 -10.71 -2.68 -4.26
CA PRO A 191 -11.84 -2.91 -5.16
C PRO A 191 -13.05 -3.54 -4.45
N GLY A 192 -12.89 -4.01 -3.22
CA GLY A 192 -13.95 -4.67 -2.44
C GLY A 192 -14.20 -6.09 -2.93
N THR A 193 -15.47 -6.40 -3.19
CA THR A 193 -15.93 -7.71 -3.68
C THR A 193 -16.65 -7.56 -5.03
N ARG A 194 -16.74 -8.63 -5.82
CA ARG A 194 -17.44 -8.63 -7.13
C ARG A 194 -18.86 -8.07 -7.09
N ALA A 195 -19.54 -8.18 -5.94
CA ALA A 195 -20.92 -7.72 -5.75
C ALA A 195 -21.02 -6.34 -5.09
N ALA A 196 -19.90 -5.75 -4.67
CA ALA A 196 -19.88 -4.42 -4.08
C ALA A 196 -20.26 -3.38 -5.13
N GLN A 197 -21.09 -2.42 -4.72
CA GLN A 197 -21.30 -1.22 -5.51
C GLN A 197 -20.25 -0.18 -5.14
N PRO A 198 -19.84 0.69 -6.08
CA PRO A 198 -19.00 1.84 -5.77
C PRO A 198 -19.63 2.70 -4.67
N ASP A 199 -18.79 3.39 -3.90
CA ASP A 199 -19.27 4.36 -2.92
C ASP A 199 -20.11 5.43 -3.65
N PRO A 200 -21.42 5.57 -3.33
CA PRO A 200 -22.28 6.50 -4.03
C PRO A 200 -22.05 7.96 -3.59
N LEU A 201 -21.24 8.23 -2.56
CA LEU A 201 -21.05 9.57 -1.99
C LEU A 201 -20.36 10.53 -2.97
N TRP A 202 -19.39 10.04 -3.75
CA TRP A 202 -18.58 10.87 -4.64
C TRP A 202 -18.83 10.51 -6.11
N LEU A 203 -19.30 11.50 -6.87
CA LEU A 203 -19.39 11.43 -8.32
C LEU A 203 -18.03 11.72 -8.94
N ASN A 204 -17.78 11.11 -10.11
CA ASN A 204 -16.56 11.29 -10.93
C ASN A 204 -15.26 10.78 -10.31
N GLU A 205 -15.34 9.87 -9.33
CA GLU A 205 -14.14 9.17 -8.87
C GLU A 205 -13.52 8.38 -10.06
N PRO A 206 -12.22 8.55 -10.34
CA PRO A 206 -11.60 7.91 -11.49
C PRO A 206 -11.55 6.39 -11.28
N PRO A 207 -12.13 5.59 -12.19
CA PRO A 207 -12.09 4.15 -12.05
C PRO A 207 -10.70 3.61 -12.37
N VAL A 208 -10.42 2.41 -11.87
CA VAL A 208 -9.29 1.61 -12.35
C VAL A 208 -9.73 0.87 -13.61
N VAL A 209 -8.98 1.03 -14.70
CA VAL A 209 -9.19 0.31 -15.96
C VAL A 209 -7.89 -0.38 -16.31
N ASP A 210 -7.92 -1.70 -16.49
CA ASP A 210 -6.76 -2.55 -16.80
C ASP A 210 -5.56 -2.30 -15.86
N GLY A 211 -5.85 -2.22 -14.55
CA GLY A 211 -4.84 -1.99 -13.51
C GLY A 211 -4.22 -0.59 -13.49
N VAL A 212 -4.82 0.40 -14.16
CA VAL A 212 -4.32 1.79 -14.24
C VAL A 212 -5.43 2.79 -13.88
N ILE A 213 -5.06 3.88 -13.20
CA ILE A 213 -5.93 5.03 -12.92
C ILE A 213 -5.48 6.21 -13.77
N ILE A 214 -6.41 6.82 -14.49
CA ILE A 214 -6.16 8.10 -15.17
C ILE A 214 -6.36 9.23 -14.16
N VAL A 215 -5.32 10.06 -13.99
CA VAL A 215 -5.40 11.19 -13.04
C VAL A 215 -6.36 12.25 -13.61
N PRO A 216 -7.40 12.66 -12.87
CA PRO A 216 -8.31 13.70 -13.34
C PRO A 216 -7.58 15.02 -13.63
N ASP A 217 -8.06 15.76 -14.64
CA ASP A 217 -7.58 17.12 -14.99
C ASP A 217 -8.59 18.22 -14.63
N THR A 218 -9.64 17.86 -13.89
CA THR A 218 -10.70 18.75 -13.45
C THR A 218 -10.31 19.48 -12.14
N PRO A 219 -10.98 20.60 -11.79
CA PRO A 219 -10.64 21.38 -10.61
C PRO A 219 -10.70 20.59 -9.29
N GLY A 220 -9.78 20.89 -8.37
CA GLY A 220 -9.74 20.28 -7.04
C GLY A 220 -9.23 18.85 -7.07
N PHE A 221 -9.94 17.94 -6.40
CA PHE A 221 -9.65 16.50 -6.39
C PHE A 221 -10.39 15.73 -7.51
N GLY A 222 -11.12 16.44 -8.38
CA GLY A 222 -11.81 15.85 -9.51
C GLY A 222 -13.14 15.14 -9.21
N VAL A 223 -13.58 15.16 -7.95
CA VAL A 223 -14.86 14.58 -7.50
C VAL A 223 -15.88 15.65 -7.13
N VAL A 224 -17.16 15.27 -7.18
CA VAL A 224 -18.30 16.10 -6.77
C VAL A 224 -19.14 15.32 -5.77
N LEU A 225 -19.61 15.98 -4.71
CA LEU A 225 -20.52 15.36 -3.74
C LEU A 225 -21.83 14.97 -4.44
N ASN A 226 -22.29 13.74 -4.23
CA ASN A 226 -23.58 13.29 -4.72
C ASN A 226 -24.71 13.84 -3.84
N GLU A 227 -25.35 14.93 -4.27
CA GLU A 227 -26.45 15.56 -3.52
C GLU A 227 -27.71 14.68 -3.44
N ASP A 228 -27.89 13.69 -4.31
CA ASP A 228 -29.03 12.75 -4.21
C ASP A 228 -28.84 11.70 -3.10
N TYR A 229 -27.60 11.53 -2.62
CA TYR A 229 -27.25 10.58 -1.56
C TYR A 229 -27.28 11.20 -0.15
N VAL A 230 -27.14 12.53 -0.06
CA VAL A 230 -27.10 13.30 1.20
C VAL A 230 -28.48 13.86 1.54
#